data_AF-A0A8D0B879-F1
#
_entry.id   AF-A0A8D0B879-F1
#
_cell.length_a   1.000
_cell.length_b   1.000
_cell.length_c   1.000
_cell.angle_alpha   90.00
_cell.angle_beta   90.00
_cell.angle_gamma   90.00
#
_symmetry.space_group_name_H-M   'P 1'
#
loop_
_entity.id
_entity.type
_entity.pdbx_description
1 polymer ?
#
loop_
_entity_poly.entity_id
_entity_poly.type
_entity_poly.pdbx_seq_one_letter_code
_entity_poly.pdbx_strand_id
1 'polypeptide(L)'
;MWALGVWWVLLGTLGTGFAQLQFQKVDSVIVDSCNTSDIILPCVVTNLKENNEKSMFVKWKIHGRDFFSYDGYEKKFNRNSTFQSANLLNLEKFRFGIASLKLSKKEALPGNYTCEVVESHREGDTIVELIYTSASWFESLENFFIIATIILAAVLFWLQFGIVVLKFDTTLQKKIGLSAAGIIVTFAAVIGSIIFMPAGYTASNQAGLGLIVIPAGILVPLLYFLFRSVFEKQPLFAVILLALKTLGYLIAVTGFALCVSACPPKHGSVMIAGLAIIDFVAAVGLIYISIIGSSFKDHQPPRVSLKFMHLG
;
A
#
# COMPACT_ATOMS: atom_id res chain seq x y z
N MET A 1 8.44 84.47 -22.02
CA MET A 1 9.63 84.47 -22.91
C MET A 1 10.69 83.61 -22.25
N TRP A 2 10.94 82.43 -22.82
CA TRP A 2 12.25 81.76 -22.94
C TRP A 2 13.19 81.74 -21.74
N ALA A 3 13.12 80.64 -20.98
CA ALA A 3 14.22 79.90 -20.32
C ALA A 3 13.49 78.92 -19.38
N LEU A 4 13.47 77.61 -19.61
CA LEU A 4 14.53 76.71 -19.23
C LEU A 4 14.33 75.40 -20.01
N GLY A 5 14.77 75.40 -21.25
CA GLY A 5 14.81 74.22 -22.11
C GLY A 5 16.21 73.63 -22.13
N VAL A 6 16.72 73.11 -21.01
CA VAL A 6 17.91 72.23 -20.99
C VAL A 6 17.89 71.36 -19.73
N TRP A 7 17.02 70.34 -19.67
CA TRP A 7 17.23 69.24 -18.71
C TRP A 7 16.85 67.86 -19.27
N TRP A 8 16.73 67.72 -20.58
CA TRP A 8 16.23 66.52 -21.24
C TRP A 8 17.27 65.62 -21.91
N VAL A 9 18.58 65.75 -21.60
CA VAL A 9 19.60 65.03 -22.41
C VAL A 9 20.59 64.17 -21.60
N LEU A 10 20.45 63.94 -20.30
CA LEU A 10 21.46 63.15 -19.56
C LEU A 10 20.96 62.01 -18.64
N LEU A 11 19.73 61.51 -18.81
CA LEU A 11 19.30 60.29 -18.11
C LEU A 11 18.66 59.25 -19.05
N GLY A 12 19.29 59.06 -20.22
CA GLY A 12 18.82 58.17 -21.27
C GLY A 12 19.77 57.01 -21.61
N THR A 13 20.65 56.60 -20.71
CA THR A 13 21.51 55.43 -20.91
C THR A 13 21.75 54.75 -19.58
N LEU A 14 20.99 53.70 -19.29
CA LEU A 14 21.34 52.53 -18.45
C LEU A 14 20.06 51.70 -18.26
N GLY A 15 19.51 51.25 -19.37
CA GLY A 15 18.47 50.22 -19.42
C GLY A 15 19.02 49.00 -20.14
N THR A 16 20.18 48.48 -19.71
CA THR A 16 20.58 47.11 -20.04
C THR A 16 19.61 46.18 -19.31
N GLY A 17 18.42 46.02 -19.88
CA GLY A 17 17.49 44.98 -19.49
C GLY A 17 18.13 43.65 -19.87
N PHE A 18 18.82 43.04 -18.91
CA PHE A 18 19.22 41.64 -18.99
C PHE A 18 17.94 40.82 -19.18
N ALA A 19 17.74 40.28 -20.39
CA ALA A 19 16.55 39.53 -20.72
C ALA A 19 16.55 38.21 -19.91
N GLN A 20 15.71 38.13 -18.88
CA GLN A 20 15.59 36.97 -18.01
C GLN A 20 15.09 35.73 -18.79
N LEU A 21 15.50 34.54 -18.36
CA LEU A 21 14.96 33.29 -18.87
C LEU A 21 13.56 33.05 -18.30
N GLN A 22 12.68 32.49 -19.12
CA GLN A 22 11.31 32.13 -18.76
C GLN A 22 11.20 30.61 -18.68
N PHE A 23 10.44 30.13 -17.71
CA PHE A 23 10.28 28.71 -17.43
C PHE A 23 8.84 28.27 -17.60
N GLN A 24 8.65 27.01 -17.99
CA GLN A 24 7.36 26.36 -17.86
C GLN A 24 7.00 26.27 -16.37
N LYS A 25 5.87 26.87 -16.00
CA LYS A 25 5.42 26.87 -14.61
C LYS A 25 4.90 25.49 -14.20
N VAL A 26 5.57 24.87 -13.23
CA VAL A 26 5.13 23.66 -12.54
C VAL A 26 5.30 23.89 -11.05
N ASP A 27 4.19 24.02 -10.33
CA ASP A 27 4.22 24.43 -8.92
C ASP A 27 4.64 23.28 -8.00
N SER A 28 4.20 22.05 -8.28
CA SER A 28 4.54 20.89 -7.45
C SER A 28 4.62 19.57 -8.22
N VAL A 29 5.42 18.65 -7.68
CA VAL A 29 5.51 17.24 -8.08
C VAL A 29 5.01 16.39 -6.93
N ILE A 30 3.88 15.73 -7.15
CA ILE A 30 3.30 14.80 -6.20
C ILE A 30 3.91 13.43 -6.43
N VAL A 31 4.63 12.92 -5.43
CA VAL A 31 5.20 11.57 -5.46
C VAL A 31 4.27 10.66 -4.68
N ASP A 32 3.56 9.82 -5.42
CA ASP A 32 2.78 8.76 -4.82
C ASP A 32 3.69 7.67 -4.22
N SER A 33 3.18 6.98 -3.20
CA SER A 33 3.82 5.81 -2.59
C SER A 33 4.25 4.79 -3.66
N CYS A 34 3.53 4.78 -4.78
CA CYS A 34 3.61 3.81 -5.84
C CYS A 34 3.81 4.45 -7.21
N ASN A 35 4.89 5.21 -7.40
CA ASN A 35 5.60 5.08 -8.66
C ASN A 35 7.02 5.63 -8.62
N THR A 36 7.85 4.96 -9.42
CA THR A 36 9.21 5.32 -9.83
C THR A 36 10.31 5.21 -8.76
N SER A 37 11.32 4.37 -9.07
CA SER A 37 12.63 4.40 -8.38
C SER A 37 13.29 5.77 -8.49
N ASP A 38 12.95 6.50 -9.56
CA ASP A 38 13.53 7.77 -9.94
C ASP A 38 12.45 8.84 -10.10
N ILE A 39 12.52 9.87 -9.29
CA ILE A 39 11.68 11.06 -9.34
C ILE A 39 12.24 12.01 -10.40
N ILE A 40 11.32 12.63 -11.15
CA ILE A 40 11.66 13.64 -12.16
C ILE A 40 11.22 14.99 -11.63
N LEU A 41 12.19 15.89 -11.44
CA LEU A 41 11.95 17.30 -11.15
C LEU A 41 11.96 18.07 -12.49
N PRO A 42 10.81 18.59 -12.94
CA PRO A 42 10.72 19.28 -14.22
C PRO A 42 11.42 20.63 -14.15
N CYS A 43 12.19 20.96 -15.18
CA CYS A 43 12.72 22.30 -15.41
C CYS A 43 12.86 22.51 -16.91
N VAL A 44 12.04 23.39 -17.46
CA VAL A 44 11.96 23.62 -18.92
C VAL A 44 12.00 25.12 -19.19
N VAL A 45 13.03 25.56 -19.89
CA VAL A 45 13.20 26.95 -20.35
C VAL A 45 12.47 27.13 -21.67
N THR A 46 11.62 28.14 -21.79
CA THR A 46 10.75 28.35 -22.96
C THR A 46 11.27 29.38 -23.96
N ASN A 47 12.23 30.22 -23.57
CA ASN A 47 12.69 31.36 -24.35
C ASN A 47 14.21 31.40 -24.57
N LEU A 48 14.83 30.23 -24.85
CA LEU A 48 16.24 30.15 -25.25
C LEU A 48 16.51 30.88 -26.57
N LYS A 49 17.70 31.44 -26.71
CA LYS A 49 18.13 32.16 -27.92
C LYS A 49 19.22 31.43 -28.68
N GLU A 50 20.21 30.88 -27.98
CA GLU A 50 21.37 30.26 -28.61
C GLU A 50 21.15 28.78 -28.91
N ASN A 51 20.33 28.09 -28.10
CA ASN A 51 20.06 26.66 -28.25
C ASN A 51 21.33 25.81 -28.34
N ASN A 52 22.37 26.20 -27.59
CA ASN A 52 23.69 25.62 -27.61
C ASN A 52 24.08 25.18 -26.21
N GLU A 53 24.31 23.88 -26.03
CA GLU A 53 24.72 23.31 -24.74
C GLU A 53 25.98 23.99 -24.16
N LYS A 54 26.95 24.35 -25.01
CA LYS A 54 28.23 24.92 -24.54
C LYS A 54 28.11 26.30 -23.89
N SER A 55 27.01 27.02 -24.14
CA SER A 55 26.74 28.29 -23.49
C SER A 55 25.73 28.16 -22.34
N MET A 56 25.38 26.94 -21.97
CA MET A 56 24.39 26.66 -20.95
C MET A 56 25.01 26.05 -19.69
N PHE A 57 24.47 26.49 -18.56
CA PHE A 57 24.84 26.00 -17.24
C PHE A 57 23.59 25.83 -16.40
N VAL A 58 23.50 24.74 -15.63
CA VAL A 58 22.36 24.47 -14.75
C VAL A 58 22.83 24.12 -13.33
N LYS A 59 22.11 24.65 -12.35
CA LYS A 59 22.22 24.30 -10.93
C LYS A 59 20.87 23.86 -10.38
N TRP A 60 20.91 22.89 -9.50
CA TRP A 60 19.79 22.49 -8.68
C TRP A 60 20.12 22.68 -7.21
N LYS A 61 19.20 23.33 -6.49
CA LYS A 61 19.31 23.64 -5.07
C LYS A 61 18.15 23.05 -4.28
N ILE A 62 18.44 22.65 -3.06
CA ILE A 62 17.43 22.26 -2.07
C ILE A 62 17.74 22.99 -0.76
N HIS A 63 16.74 23.63 -0.17
CA HIS A 63 16.92 24.51 1.01
C HIS A 63 18.03 25.57 0.79
N GLY A 64 18.14 26.12 -0.43
CA GLY A 64 19.13 27.13 -0.80
C GLY A 64 20.57 26.62 -0.96
N ARG A 65 20.83 25.31 -0.85
CA ARG A 65 22.16 24.71 -1.07
C ARG A 65 22.22 23.94 -2.38
N ASP A 66 23.25 24.20 -3.15
CA ASP A 66 23.56 23.49 -4.40
C ASP A 66 23.85 22.02 -4.09
N PHE A 67 23.17 21.11 -4.77
CA PHE A 67 23.42 19.67 -4.65
C PHE A 67 23.77 19.00 -5.98
N PHE A 68 23.42 19.65 -7.09
CA PHE A 68 23.75 19.20 -8.44
C PHE A 68 24.04 20.40 -9.34
N SER A 69 25.05 20.30 -10.19
CA SER A 69 25.26 21.23 -11.29
C SER A 69 25.82 20.54 -12.53
N TYR A 70 25.52 21.09 -13.69
CA TYR A 70 26.10 20.67 -14.97
C TYR A 70 26.56 21.89 -15.76
N ASP A 71 27.83 21.85 -16.17
CA ASP A 71 28.45 22.83 -17.05
C ASP A 71 28.55 22.26 -18.46
N GLY A 72 27.84 22.85 -19.42
CA GLY A 72 27.82 22.39 -20.80
C GLY A 72 29.09 22.75 -21.60
N TYR A 73 29.88 23.73 -21.14
CA TYR A 73 31.18 24.06 -21.72
C TYR A 73 32.23 23.02 -21.33
N GLU A 74 32.36 22.75 -20.03
CA GLU A 74 33.30 21.75 -19.50
C GLU A 74 32.81 20.30 -19.65
N LYS A 75 31.51 20.11 -19.93
CA LYS A 75 30.81 18.82 -19.87
C LYS A 75 30.98 18.11 -18.54
N LYS A 76 30.95 18.88 -17.46
CA LYS A 76 31.29 18.42 -16.11
C LYS A 76 30.05 18.41 -15.23
N PHE A 77 29.86 17.27 -14.56
CA PHE A 77 28.84 17.12 -13.51
C PHE A 77 29.48 17.33 -12.15
N ASN A 78 28.83 18.12 -11.31
CA ASN A 78 29.14 18.22 -9.90
C ASN A 78 27.94 17.73 -9.10
N ARG A 79 28.17 16.82 -8.15
CA ARG A 79 27.15 16.21 -7.32
C ARG A 79 27.62 16.19 -5.88
N ASN A 80 26.71 16.49 -4.97
CA ASN A 80 26.96 16.31 -3.54
C ASN A 80 27.00 14.79 -3.21
N SER A 81 27.77 14.40 -2.20
CA SER A 81 27.92 13.01 -1.76
C SER A 81 26.60 12.36 -1.35
N THR A 82 25.62 13.14 -0.91
CA THR A 82 24.27 12.68 -0.54
C THR A 82 23.35 12.48 -1.76
N PHE A 83 23.68 13.06 -2.92
CA PHE A 83 22.82 13.10 -4.12
C PHE A 83 23.52 12.50 -5.34
N GLN A 84 24.12 11.31 -5.18
CA GLN A 84 24.92 10.67 -6.25
C GLN A 84 24.08 10.21 -7.43
N SER A 85 22.80 9.90 -7.22
CA SER A 85 21.89 9.48 -8.28
C SER A 85 21.44 10.64 -9.20
N ALA A 86 21.64 11.89 -8.77
CA ALA A 86 21.19 13.08 -9.48
C ALA A 86 21.82 13.21 -10.86
N ASN A 87 21.00 13.22 -11.91
CA ASN A 87 21.43 13.40 -13.30
C ASN A 87 20.39 14.17 -14.10
N LEU A 88 20.82 14.84 -15.18
CA LEU A 88 19.85 15.40 -16.13
C LEU A 88 19.04 14.27 -16.78
N LEU A 89 17.74 14.50 -16.95
CA LEU A 89 16.82 13.52 -17.53
C LEU A 89 17.25 13.11 -18.93
N ASN A 90 17.69 14.07 -19.74
CA ASN A 90 18.22 13.84 -21.08
C ASN A 90 19.19 14.96 -21.48
N LEU A 91 20.46 14.59 -21.64
CA LEU A 91 21.54 15.54 -21.98
C LEU A 91 21.36 16.15 -23.38
N GLU A 92 20.93 15.35 -24.36
CA GLU A 92 20.73 15.82 -25.74
C GLU A 92 19.62 16.85 -25.84
N LYS A 93 18.66 16.80 -24.92
CA LYS A 93 17.55 17.74 -24.84
C LYS A 93 17.88 19.02 -24.06
N PHE A 94 19.04 19.07 -23.39
CA PHE A 94 19.45 20.24 -22.62
C PHE A 94 19.61 21.49 -23.50
N ARG A 95 20.18 21.35 -24.71
CA ARG A 95 20.29 22.42 -25.71
C ARG A 95 18.93 23.02 -26.16
N PHE A 96 17.83 22.32 -25.89
CA PHE A 96 16.46 22.77 -26.17
C PHE A 96 15.75 23.29 -24.92
N GLY A 97 16.47 23.52 -23.83
CA GLY A 97 15.94 24.10 -22.60
C GLY A 97 15.39 23.10 -21.61
N ILE A 98 15.53 21.79 -21.87
CA ILE A 98 15.06 20.75 -20.95
C ILE A 98 16.18 20.45 -19.95
N ALA A 99 16.09 21.09 -18.79
CA ALA A 99 17.02 20.99 -17.67
C ALA A 99 16.46 20.13 -16.51
N SER A 100 15.41 19.34 -16.78
CA SER A 100 14.77 18.46 -15.80
C SER A 100 15.75 17.48 -15.17
N LEU A 101 15.66 17.30 -13.86
CA LEU A 101 16.53 16.43 -13.08
C LEU A 101 15.85 15.10 -12.79
N LYS A 102 16.61 14.02 -12.91
CA LYS A 102 16.28 12.68 -12.47
C LYS A 102 17.02 12.39 -11.16
N LEU A 103 16.29 12.00 -10.12
CA LEU A 103 16.82 11.75 -8.78
C LEU A 103 16.23 10.47 -8.19
N SER A 104 17.02 9.64 -7.51
CA SER A 104 16.49 8.45 -6.85
C SER A 104 15.55 8.83 -5.70
N LYS A 105 14.46 8.09 -5.55
CA LYS A 105 13.49 8.23 -4.45
C LYS A 105 14.12 8.17 -3.06
N LYS A 106 15.25 7.46 -2.89
CA LYS A 106 15.99 7.37 -1.62
C LYS A 106 16.71 8.68 -1.24
N GLU A 107 17.11 9.46 -2.25
CA GLU A 107 17.86 10.71 -2.07
C GLU A 107 16.95 11.94 -2.16
N ALA A 108 15.77 11.80 -2.75
CA ALA A 108 14.79 12.86 -2.91
C ALA A 108 14.06 13.19 -1.59
N LEU A 109 14.44 14.31 -0.98
CA LEU A 109 13.80 14.83 0.23
C LEU A 109 12.56 15.68 -0.11
N PRO A 110 11.48 15.64 0.68
CA PRO A 110 10.38 16.60 0.53
C PRO A 110 10.87 18.04 0.69
N GLY A 111 10.25 18.95 -0.06
CA GLY A 111 10.50 20.39 0.06
C GLY A 111 10.70 21.08 -1.30
N ASN A 112 11.18 22.31 -1.23
CA ASN A 112 11.30 23.18 -2.39
C ASN A 112 12.65 23.00 -3.08
N TYR A 113 12.60 22.60 -4.35
CA TYR A 113 13.74 22.49 -5.23
C TYR A 113 13.78 23.69 -6.15
N THR A 114 14.92 24.36 -6.24
CA THR A 114 15.14 25.47 -7.16
C THR A 114 16.01 24.99 -8.32
N CYS A 115 15.53 25.18 -9.54
CA CYS A 115 16.30 25.01 -10.77
C CYS A 115 16.77 26.38 -11.24
N GLU A 116 18.06 26.58 -11.40
CA GLU A 116 18.66 27.79 -11.97
C GLU A 116 19.33 27.44 -13.29
N VAL A 117 19.00 28.16 -14.35
CA VAL A 117 19.59 27.98 -15.67
C VAL A 117 20.20 29.29 -16.13
N VAL A 118 21.37 29.19 -16.74
CA VAL A 118 22.08 30.30 -17.37
C VAL A 118 22.33 29.94 -18.84
N GLU A 119 22.03 30.86 -19.74
CA GLU A 119 22.37 30.82 -21.17
C GLU A 119 23.20 32.08 -21.49
N SER A 120 24.51 31.92 -21.63
CA SER A 120 25.49 33.02 -21.80
C SER A 120 25.37 34.10 -20.73
N HIS A 121 24.62 35.17 -21.01
CA HIS A 121 24.42 36.32 -20.12
C HIS A 121 23.01 36.35 -19.52
N ARG A 122 22.14 35.39 -19.85
CA ARG A 122 20.74 35.37 -19.42
C ARG A 122 20.57 34.33 -18.34
N GLU A 123 19.97 34.73 -17.24
CA GLU A 123 19.74 33.87 -16.09
C GLU A 123 18.26 33.80 -15.78
N GLY A 124 17.85 32.74 -15.09
CA GLY A 124 16.57 32.68 -14.43
C GLY A 124 16.42 31.39 -13.64
N ASP A 125 15.41 31.36 -12.80
CA ASP A 125 15.16 30.28 -11.89
C ASP A 125 13.67 29.93 -11.81
N THR A 126 13.40 28.70 -11.36
CA THR A 126 12.05 28.25 -11.04
C THR A 126 12.09 27.33 -9.83
N ILE A 127 11.00 27.34 -9.05
CA ILE A 127 10.86 26.55 -7.84
C ILE A 127 9.78 25.51 -8.07
N VAL A 128 10.10 24.26 -7.72
CA VAL A 128 9.18 23.13 -7.77
C VAL A 128 9.13 22.51 -6.38
N GLU A 129 7.93 22.38 -5.81
CA GLU A 129 7.74 21.71 -4.53
C GLU A 129 7.60 20.20 -4.72
N LEU A 130 8.41 19.41 -4.01
CA LEU A 130 8.28 17.95 -3.97
C LEU A 130 7.45 17.54 -2.77
N ILE A 131 6.25 17.02 -3.03
CA ILE A 131 5.29 16.60 -2.01
C ILE A 131 5.18 15.07 -2.04
N TYR A 132 5.43 14.42 -0.90
CA TYR A 132 5.11 13.01 -0.72
C TYR A 132 3.69 12.88 -0.20
N THR A 133 2.81 12.31 -1.02
CA THR A 133 1.47 11.92 -0.59
C THR A 133 1.53 10.51 -0.03
N SER A 134 0.96 10.31 1.17
CA SER A 134 0.67 8.98 1.69
C SER A 134 -0.52 8.40 0.92
N ALA A 135 -0.34 8.15 -0.38
CA ALA A 135 -1.36 7.50 -1.18
C ALA A 135 -1.64 6.12 -0.58
N SER A 136 -2.91 5.83 -0.33
CA SER A 136 -3.33 4.62 0.33
C SER A 136 -3.08 3.42 -0.60
N TRP A 137 -2.49 2.33 -0.07
CA TRP A 137 -2.19 1.14 -0.86
C TRP A 137 -3.46 0.46 -1.38
N PHE A 138 -4.51 0.42 -0.55
CA PHE A 138 -5.86 -0.01 -0.92
C PHE A 138 -6.83 1.17 -0.81
N GLU A 139 -7.97 1.09 -1.48
CA GLU A 139 -9.08 2.01 -1.23
C GLU A 139 -9.62 1.82 0.19
N SER A 140 -10.16 2.88 0.80
CA SER A 140 -10.70 2.82 2.16
C SER A 140 -11.75 1.72 2.36
N LEU A 141 -12.56 1.46 1.32
CA LEU A 141 -13.58 0.42 1.33
C LEU A 141 -12.95 -0.99 1.29
N GLU A 142 -11.95 -1.20 0.44
CA GLU A 142 -11.23 -2.48 0.34
C GLU A 142 -10.52 -2.82 1.66
N ASN A 143 -9.86 -1.83 2.27
CA ASN A 143 -9.20 -2.00 3.57
C ASN A 143 -10.20 -2.46 4.65
N PHE A 144 -11.38 -1.82 4.71
CA PHE A 144 -12.44 -2.21 5.63
C PHE A 144 -12.88 -3.67 5.41
N PHE A 145 -13.08 -4.09 4.15
CA PHE A 145 -13.48 -5.47 3.85
C PHE A 145 -12.40 -6.50 4.24
N ILE A 146 -11.12 -6.20 4.02
CA ILE A 146 -10.03 -7.10 4.41
C ILE A 146 -10.03 -7.33 5.93
N ILE A 147 -10.14 -6.25 6.72
CA ILE A 147 -10.16 -6.34 8.18
C ILE A 147 -11.45 -7.01 8.67
N ALA A 148 -12.59 -6.64 8.10
CA ALA A 148 -13.89 -7.20 8.50
C ALA A 148 -13.98 -8.71 8.22
N THR A 149 -13.50 -9.18 7.06
CA THR A 149 -13.52 -10.60 6.69
C THR A 149 -12.67 -11.44 7.64
N ILE A 150 -11.44 -11.03 7.98
CA ILE A 150 -10.62 -11.84 8.91
C ILE A 150 -11.21 -11.89 10.33
N ILE A 151 -11.81 -10.80 10.80
CA ILE A 151 -12.52 -10.78 12.10
C ILE A 151 -13.73 -11.71 12.05
N LEU A 152 -14.51 -11.66 10.96
CA LEU A 152 -15.65 -12.54 10.75
C LEU A 152 -15.22 -14.02 10.71
N ALA A 153 -14.14 -14.34 10.00
CA ALA A 153 -13.57 -15.68 9.93
C ALA A 153 -13.24 -16.24 11.33
N ALA A 154 -12.58 -15.43 12.16
CA ALA A 154 -12.22 -15.76 13.53
C ALA A 154 -13.48 -16.02 14.38
N VAL A 155 -14.46 -15.13 14.32
CA VAL A 155 -15.72 -15.27 15.06
C VAL A 155 -16.49 -16.53 14.64
N LEU A 156 -16.63 -16.77 13.34
CA LEU A 156 -17.31 -17.96 12.80
C LEU A 156 -16.63 -19.26 13.26
N PHE A 157 -15.30 -19.30 13.27
CA PHE A 157 -14.56 -20.44 13.79
C PHE A 157 -14.87 -20.69 15.28
N TRP A 158 -14.81 -19.66 16.13
CA TRP A 158 -15.10 -19.81 17.56
C TRP A 158 -16.53 -20.24 17.83
N LEU A 159 -17.50 -19.75 17.06
CA LEU A 159 -18.90 -20.18 17.15
C LEU A 159 -19.05 -21.66 16.80
N GLN A 160 -18.44 -22.12 15.70
CA GLN A 160 -18.47 -23.54 15.31
C GLN A 160 -17.83 -24.42 16.38
N PHE A 161 -16.64 -24.03 16.86
CA PHE A 161 -15.93 -24.75 17.90
C PHE A 161 -16.76 -24.83 19.20
N GLY A 162 -17.37 -23.71 19.61
CA GLY A 162 -18.24 -23.66 20.78
C GLY A 162 -19.42 -24.63 20.69
N ILE A 163 -20.12 -24.67 19.54
CA ILE A 163 -21.22 -25.62 19.34
C ILE A 163 -20.73 -27.06 19.38
N VAL A 164 -19.60 -27.36 18.74
CA VAL A 164 -19.02 -28.72 18.74
C VAL A 164 -18.68 -29.17 20.16
N VAL A 165 -18.03 -28.32 20.96
CA VAL A 165 -17.64 -28.65 22.35
C VAL A 165 -18.86 -28.79 23.27
N LEU A 166 -19.89 -27.97 23.09
CA LEU A 166 -21.09 -27.97 23.94
C LEU A 166 -22.04 -29.13 23.64
N LYS A 167 -22.17 -29.54 22.37
CA LYS A 167 -23.17 -30.52 21.93
C LYS A 167 -22.60 -31.92 21.67
N PHE A 168 -21.31 -32.03 21.34
CA PHE A 168 -20.71 -33.30 20.93
C PHE A 168 -19.61 -33.72 21.89
N ASP A 169 -19.59 -35.01 22.23
CA ASP A 169 -18.55 -35.56 23.09
C ASP A 169 -17.23 -35.59 22.33
N THR A 170 -16.29 -34.78 22.78
CA THR A 170 -15.00 -34.54 22.12
C THR A 170 -13.89 -34.76 23.11
N THR A 171 -12.87 -35.53 22.70
CA THR A 171 -11.69 -35.81 23.53
C THR A 171 -10.96 -34.52 23.90
N LEU A 172 -10.48 -34.43 25.14
CA LEU A 172 -9.75 -33.27 25.66
C LEU A 172 -8.54 -32.86 24.78
N GLN A 173 -7.82 -33.83 24.22
CA GLN A 173 -6.70 -33.59 23.30
C GLN A 173 -7.14 -32.81 22.04
N LYS A 174 -8.26 -33.20 21.42
CA LYS A 174 -8.83 -32.48 20.27
C LYS A 174 -9.30 -31.07 20.67
N LYS A 175 -9.92 -30.92 21.85
CA LYS A 175 -10.37 -29.61 22.36
C LYS A 175 -9.21 -28.64 22.50
N ILE A 176 -8.11 -29.08 23.12
CA ILE A 176 -6.90 -28.27 23.30
C ILE A 176 -6.29 -27.92 21.95
N GLY A 177 -6.13 -28.90 21.05
CA GLY A 177 -5.53 -28.67 19.73
C GLY A 177 -6.31 -27.67 18.86
N LEU A 178 -7.63 -27.82 18.76
CA LEU A 178 -8.48 -26.90 18.00
C LEU A 178 -8.51 -25.50 18.64
N SER A 179 -8.56 -25.43 19.97
CA SER A 179 -8.53 -24.15 20.69
C SER A 179 -7.20 -23.41 20.48
N ALA A 180 -6.07 -24.11 20.62
CA ALA A 180 -4.74 -23.52 20.42
C ALA A 180 -4.55 -22.99 18.99
N ALA A 181 -4.95 -23.77 17.99
CA ALA A 181 -4.89 -23.34 16.59
C ALA A 181 -5.81 -22.13 16.31
N GLY A 182 -7.00 -22.11 16.90
CA GLY A 182 -7.91 -20.97 16.85
C GLY A 182 -7.29 -19.70 17.43
N ILE A 183 -6.67 -19.82 18.61
CA ILE A 183 -5.97 -18.71 19.27
C ILE A 183 -4.87 -18.15 18.36
N ILE A 184 -4.04 -19.01 17.78
CA ILE A 184 -2.97 -18.60 16.84
C ILE A 184 -3.54 -17.78 15.68
N VAL A 185 -4.62 -18.24 15.04
CA VAL A 185 -5.26 -17.51 13.93
C VAL A 185 -5.78 -16.16 14.41
N THR A 186 -6.41 -16.08 15.58
CA THR A 186 -6.93 -14.80 16.11
C THR A 186 -5.83 -13.82 16.48
N PHE A 187 -4.74 -14.26 17.09
CA PHE A 187 -3.60 -13.40 17.39
C PHE A 187 -2.99 -12.84 16.11
N ALA A 188 -2.80 -13.69 15.10
CA ALA A 188 -2.26 -13.25 13.83
C ALA A 188 -3.21 -12.28 13.11
N ALA A 189 -4.53 -12.50 13.17
CA ALA A 189 -5.53 -11.58 12.64
C ALA A 189 -5.50 -10.19 13.32
N VAL A 190 -5.41 -10.16 14.65
CA VAL A 190 -5.33 -8.91 15.43
C VAL A 190 -4.05 -8.15 15.13
N ILE A 191 -2.89 -8.82 15.23
CA ILE A 191 -1.58 -8.22 14.96
C ILE A 191 -1.50 -7.77 13.50
N GLY A 192 -1.94 -8.61 12.56
CA GLY A 192 -1.97 -8.32 11.15
C GLY A 192 -2.83 -7.08 10.84
N SER A 193 -4.01 -6.97 11.44
CA SER A 193 -4.90 -5.81 11.27
C SER A 193 -4.27 -4.52 11.79
N ILE A 194 -3.63 -4.55 12.97
CA ILE A 194 -2.95 -3.39 13.55
C ILE A 194 -1.80 -2.92 12.65
N ILE A 195 -0.99 -3.87 12.15
CA ILE A 195 0.15 -3.58 11.28
C ILE A 195 -0.32 -3.09 9.89
N PHE A 196 -1.47 -3.56 9.41
CA PHE A 196 -2.04 -3.20 8.12
C PHE A 196 -2.76 -1.83 8.11
N MET A 197 -3.24 -1.35 9.27
CA MET A 197 -3.99 -0.10 9.40
C MET A 197 -3.33 1.17 8.83
N PRO A 198 -2.01 1.42 9.01
CA PRO A 198 -1.37 2.56 8.38
C PRO A 198 -1.49 2.37 6.88
N ALA A 199 -2.28 3.16 6.16
CA ALA A 199 -2.71 2.83 4.79
C ALA A 199 -1.60 2.89 3.72
N GLY A 200 -0.31 2.86 4.05
CA GLY A 200 0.79 2.98 3.08
C GLY A 200 1.17 1.68 2.34
N TYR A 201 2.01 1.82 1.32
CA TYR A 201 2.74 0.70 0.71
C TYR A 201 4.12 0.60 1.35
N THR A 202 4.21 -0.14 2.47
CA THR A 202 5.48 -0.36 3.19
C THR A 202 5.67 -1.84 3.47
N ALA A 203 6.92 -2.25 3.75
CA ALA A 203 7.22 -3.64 4.13
C ALA A 203 6.44 -4.09 5.37
N SER A 204 6.19 -3.17 6.31
CA SER A 204 5.34 -3.42 7.48
C SER A 204 3.92 -3.80 7.06
N ASN A 205 3.31 -3.01 6.18
CA ASN A 205 1.92 -3.21 5.79
C ASN A 205 1.73 -4.46 4.94
N GLN A 206 2.71 -4.77 4.08
CA GLN A 206 2.77 -6.04 3.36
C GLN A 206 2.84 -7.24 4.31
N ALA A 207 3.65 -7.14 5.36
CA ALA A 207 3.73 -8.16 6.40
C ALA A 207 2.42 -8.29 7.18
N GLY A 208 1.76 -7.16 7.49
CA GLY A 208 0.43 -7.14 8.11
C GLY A 208 -0.62 -7.87 7.27
N LEU A 209 -0.65 -7.60 5.96
CA LEU A 209 -1.52 -8.31 5.03
C LEU A 209 -1.19 -9.80 4.94
N GLY A 210 0.10 -10.17 4.94
CA GLY A 210 0.53 -11.56 5.00
C GLY A 210 0.09 -12.27 6.28
N LEU A 211 0.15 -11.59 7.43
CA LEU A 211 -0.34 -12.08 8.72
C LEU A 211 -1.86 -12.26 8.76
N ILE A 212 -2.60 -11.63 7.85
CA ILE A 212 -4.04 -11.86 7.68
C ILE A 212 -4.29 -13.09 6.80
N VAL A 213 -3.67 -13.14 5.61
CA VAL A 213 -3.99 -14.15 4.59
C VAL A 213 -3.37 -15.51 4.89
N ILE A 214 -2.12 -15.57 5.34
CA ILE A 214 -1.41 -16.84 5.53
C ILE A 214 -2.09 -17.71 6.62
N PRO A 215 -2.43 -17.16 7.82
CA PRO A 215 -3.09 -17.94 8.86
C PRO A 215 -4.51 -18.37 8.51
N ALA A 216 -5.18 -17.72 7.56
CA ALA A 216 -6.48 -18.19 7.06
C ALA A 216 -6.40 -19.61 6.47
N GLY A 217 -5.22 -20.05 6.02
CA GLY A 217 -4.97 -21.43 5.59
C GLY A 217 -5.17 -22.46 6.71
N ILE A 218 -4.93 -22.08 7.98
CA ILE A 218 -5.14 -22.95 9.14
C ILE A 218 -6.64 -23.21 9.37
N LEU A 219 -7.52 -22.29 8.96
CA LEU A 219 -8.98 -22.46 9.09
C LEU A 219 -9.52 -23.61 8.22
N VAL A 220 -8.81 -23.98 7.16
CA VAL A 220 -9.20 -25.07 6.26
C VAL A 220 -9.14 -26.44 6.95
N PRO A 221 -7.98 -26.91 7.47
CA PRO A 221 -7.92 -28.16 8.21
C PRO A 221 -8.75 -28.12 9.50
N LEU A 222 -8.91 -26.94 10.13
CA LEU A 222 -9.77 -26.81 11.30
C LEU A 222 -11.23 -27.14 11.00
N LEU A 223 -11.77 -26.70 9.86
CA LEU A 223 -13.13 -27.08 9.45
C LEU A 223 -13.26 -28.61 9.25
N TYR A 224 -12.24 -29.25 8.65
CA TYR A 224 -12.21 -30.70 8.51
C TYR A 224 -12.27 -31.42 9.86
N PHE A 225 -11.49 -30.98 10.84
CA PHE A 225 -11.49 -31.57 12.18
C PHE A 225 -12.81 -31.34 12.93
N LEU A 226 -13.45 -30.19 12.74
CA LEU A 226 -14.77 -29.90 13.29
C LEU A 226 -15.82 -30.86 12.72
N PHE A 227 -15.87 -31.06 11.39
CA PHE A 227 -16.79 -32.02 10.79
C PHE A 227 -16.51 -33.46 11.23
N ARG A 228 -15.25 -33.86 11.34
CA ARG A 228 -14.90 -35.21 11.85
C ARG A 228 -15.31 -35.44 13.31
N SER A 229 -15.48 -34.36 14.08
CA SER A 229 -15.96 -34.46 15.47
C SER A 229 -17.48 -34.62 15.55
N VAL A 230 -18.20 -34.27 14.48
CA VAL A 230 -19.66 -34.37 14.38
C VAL A 230 -20.08 -35.64 13.64
N PHE A 231 -19.33 -36.07 12.63
CA PHE A 231 -19.69 -37.19 11.75
C PHE A 231 -18.66 -38.31 11.80
N GLU A 232 -19.12 -39.54 12.02
CA GLU A 232 -18.29 -40.75 11.89
C GLU A 232 -17.86 -41.01 10.44
N LYS A 233 -18.77 -40.77 9.48
CA LYS A 233 -18.49 -40.78 8.04
C LYS A 233 -18.83 -39.41 7.46
N GLN A 234 -17.88 -38.81 6.73
CA GLN A 234 -18.10 -37.49 6.16
C GLN A 234 -19.18 -37.53 5.08
N PRO A 235 -20.26 -36.74 5.24
CA PRO A 235 -21.26 -36.61 4.18
C PRO A 235 -20.64 -35.91 2.97
N LEU A 236 -21.10 -36.25 1.76
CA LEU A 236 -20.66 -35.63 0.50
C LEU A 236 -20.67 -34.10 0.59
N PHE A 237 -21.70 -33.54 1.24
CA PHE A 237 -21.84 -32.12 1.45
C PHE A 237 -20.67 -31.49 2.23
N ALA A 238 -20.18 -32.14 3.29
CA ALA A 238 -19.03 -31.65 4.06
C ALA A 238 -17.73 -31.67 3.22
N VAL A 239 -17.58 -32.67 2.35
CA VAL A 239 -16.45 -32.76 1.40
C VAL A 239 -16.51 -31.61 0.39
N ILE A 240 -17.69 -31.31 -0.15
CA ILE A 240 -17.89 -30.17 -1.06
C ILE A 240 -17.54 -28.85 -0.37
N LEU A 241 -17.98 -28.63 0.87
CA LEU A 241 -17.64 -27.43 1.63
C LEU A 241 -16.13 -27.32 1.85
N LEU A 242 -15.45 -28.42 2.19
CA LEU A 242 -14.00 -28.41 2.37
C LEU A 242 -13.28 -28.05 1.06
N ALA A 243 -13.68 -28.63 -0.06
CA ALA A 243 -13.15 -28.31 -1.38
C ALA A 243 -13.35 -26.83 -1.73
N LEU A 244 -14.55 -26.28 -1.49
CA LEU A 244 -14.84 -24.87 -1.74
C LEU A 244 -14.00 -23.95 -0.84
N LYS A 245 -13.78 -24.31 0.43
CA LYS A 245 -12.91 -23.55 1.34
C LYS A 245 -11.45 -23.58 0.90
N THR A 246 -10.96 -24.74 0.43
CA THR A 246 -9.61 -24.85 -0.13
C THR A 246 -9.45 -23.97 -1.38
N LEU A 247 -10.47 -23.93 -2.25
CA LEU A 247 -10.46 -23.09 -3.44
C LEU A 247 -10.47 -21.60 -3.07
N GLY A 248 -11.30 -21.19 -2.11
CA GLY A 248 -11.32 -19.82 -1.58
C GLY A 248 -9.95 -19.39 -1.03
N TYR A 249 -9.26 -20.29 -0.32
CA TYR A 249 -7.90 -20.03 0.17
C TYR A 249 -6.88 -19.89 -0.96
N LEU A 250 -6.90 -20.76 -1.98
CA LEU A 250 -6.01 -20.63 -3.13
C LEU A 250 -6.21 -19.29 -3.86
N ILE A 251 -7.47 -18.87 -4.04
CA ILE A 251 -7.81 -17.57 -4.63
C ILE A 251 -7.28 -16.42 -3.75
N ALA A 252 -7.45 -16.50 -2.42
CA ALA A 252 -6.95 -15.48 -1.49
C ALA A 252 -5.42 -15.35 -1.53
N VAL A 253 -4.69 -16.46 -1.51
CA VAL A 253 -3.21 -16.47 -1.60
C VAL A 253 -2.71 -15.96 -2.94
N THR A 254 -3.39 -16.34 -4.04
CA THR A 254 -3.04 -15.84 -5.37
C THR A 254 -3.28 -14.34 -5.47
N GLY A 255 -4.42 -13.86 -4.97
CA GLY A 255 -4.72 -12.42 -4.88
C GLY A 255 -3.69 -11.68 -4.02
N PHE A 256 -3.30 -12.24 -2.87
CA PHE A 256 -2.26 -11.67 -2.01
C PHE A 256 -0.91 -11.54 -2.74
N ALA A 257 -0.45 -12.60 -3.41
CA ALA A 257 0.80 -12.56 -4.16
C ALA A 257 0.80 -11.47 -5.23
N LEU A 258 -0.32 -11.31 -5.94
CA LEU A 258 -0.50 -10.25 -6.93
C LEU A 258 -0.49 -8.86 -6.27
N CYS A 259 -1.12 -8.70 -5.11
CA CYS A 259 -1.14 -7.44 -4.37
C CYS A 259 0.24 -7.02 -3.87
N VAL A 260 1.05 -7.94 -3.36
CA VAL A 260 2.41 -7.65 -2.87
C VAL A 260 3.37 -7.30 -4.01
N SER A 261 3.14 -7.86 -5.20
CA SER A 261 4.02 -7.67 -6.36
C SER A 261 3.81 -6.33 -7.11
N ALA A 262 2.70 -5.64 -6.89
CA ALA A 262 2.33 -4.46 -7.67
C ALA A 262 1.73 -3.36 -6.79
N CYS A 263 2.04 -2.11 -7.12
CA CYS A 263 1.34 -0.97 -6.56
C CYS A 263 0.99 0.05 -7.67
N PRO A 264 -0.27 0.51 -7.78
CA PRO A 264 -1.44 0.11 -6.98
C PRO A 264 -1.83 -1.36 -7.20
N PRO A 265 -2.45 -2.01 -6.19
CA PRO A 265 -2.82 -3.43 -6.26
C PRO A 265 -3.99 -3.59 -7.22
N LYS A 266 -3.71 -4.03 -8.45
CA LYS A 266 -4.74 -4.22 -9.49
C LYS A 266 -5.72 -5.36 -9.19
N HIS A 267 -5.38 -6.24 -8.26
CA HIS A 267 -6.12 -7.47 -7.97
C HIS A 267 -6.51 -7.62 -6.49
N GLY A 268 -6.65 -6.51 -5.75
CA GLY A 268 -7.13 -6.51 -4.36
C GLY A 268 -8.48 -7.21 -4.20
N SER A 269 -9.39 -6.97 -5.14
CA SER A 269 -10.69 -7.64 -5.22
C SER A 269 -10.62 -9.17 -5.27
N VAL A 270 -9.60 -9.75 -5.91
CA VAL A 270 -9.42 -11.21 -5.98
C VAL A 270 -9.11 -11.79 -4.60
N MET A 271 -8.23 -11.14 -3.85
CA MET A 271 -7.90 -11.53 -2.48
C MET A 271 -9.14 -11.45 -1.57
N ILE A 272 -9.88 -10.33 -1.65
CA ILE A 272 -11.10 -10.11 -0.87
C ILE A 272 -12.16 -11.17 -1.21
N ALA A 273 -12.34 -11.49 -2.50
CA ALA A 273 -13.27 -12.52 -2.92
C ALA A 273 -12.89 -13.91 -2.36
N GLY A 274 -11.60 -14.25 -2.36
CA GLY A 274 -11.10 -15.49 -1.75
C GLY A 274 -11.40 -15.58 -0.25
N LEU A 275 -11.14 -14.51 0.50
CA LEU A 275 -11.47 -14.42 1.94
C LEU A 275 -12.99 -14.51 2.18
N ALA A 276 -13.79 -13.83 1.38
CA ALA A 276 -15.25 -13.88 1.47
C ALA A 276 -15.81 -15.29 1.22
N ILE A 277 -15.22 -16.07 0.30
CA ILE A 277 -15.59 -17.47 0.09
C ILE A 277 -15.30 -18.32 1.34
N ILE A 278 -14.15 -18.09 2.00
CA ILE A 278 -13.78 -18.79 3.24
C ILE A 278 -14.82 -18.54 4.34
N ASP A 279 -15.27 -17.29 4.48
CA ASP A 279 -16.28 -16.86 5.44
C ASP A 279 -17.65 -17.42 5.11
N PHE A 280 -18.05 -17.36 3.84
CA PHE A 280 -19.32 -17.93 3.38
C PHE A 280 -19.38 -19.43 3.70
N VAL A 281 -18.34 -20.19 3.37
CA VAL A 281 -18.26 -21.62 3.70
C VAL A 281 -18.30 -21.85 5.22
N ALA A 282 -17.64 -20.99 6.01
CA ALA A 282 -17.72 -21.08 7.46
C ALA A 282 -19.14 -20.79 7.98
N ALA A 283 -19.84 -19.81 7.43
CA ALA A 283 -21.23 -19.54 7.80
C ALA A 283 -22.15 -20.72 7.47
N VAL A 284 -22.04 -21.30 6.26
CA VAL A 284 -22.81 -22.50 5.89
C VAL A 284 -22.46 -23.70 6.78
N GLY A 285 -21.18 -23.92 7.06
CA GLY A 285 -20.72 -24.98 7.97
C GLY A 285 -21.28 -24.81 9.39
N LEU A 286 -21.36 -23.58 9.89
CA LEU A 286 -21.95 -23.26 11.19
C LEU A 286 -23.44 -23.59 11.23
N ILE A 287 -24.21 -23.20 10.20
CA ILE A 287 -25.63 -23.52 10.09
C ILE A 287 -25.82 -25.04 10.07
N TYR A 288 -25.03 -25.75 9.26
CA TYR A 288 -25.13 -27.21 9.12
C TYR A 288 -24.86 -27.95 10.44
N ILE A 289 -23.77 -27.60 11.15
CA ILE A 289 -23.44 -28.17 12.46
C ILE A 289 -24.54 -27.83 13.49
N SER A 290 -25.10 -26.62 13.42
CA SER A 290 -26.14 -26.17 14.35
C SER A 290 -27.42 -26.99 14.22
N ILE A 291 -27.91 -27.19 12.99
CA ILE A 291 -29.14 -27.94 12.67
C ILE A 291 -29.02 -29.40 13.12
N ILE A 292 -27.89 -30.03 12.81
CA ILE A 292 -27.66 -31.43 13.17
C ILE A 292 -27.51 -31.56 14.69
N GLY A 293 -26.77 -30.65 15.32
CA GLY A 293 -26.67 -30.60 16.77
C GLY A 293 -28.00 -30.34 17.48
N SER A 294 -28.99 -29.66 16.87
CA SER A 294 -30.35 -29.57 17.45
C SER A 294 -31.11 -30.90 17.38
N SER A 295 -31.04 -31.60 16.25
CA SER A 295 -31.78 -32.86 16.05
C SER A 295 -31.42 -33.96 17.08
N PHE A 296 -30.16 -34.02 17.51
CA PHE A 296 -29.72 -34.97 18.55
C PHE A 296 -30.23 -34.64 19.96
N LYS A 297 -30.55 -33.38 20.26
CA LYS A 297 -30.99 -32.97 21.60
C LYS A 297 -32.43 -33.41 21.90
N ASP A 298 -33.25 -33.59 20.87
CA ASP A 298 -34.65 -34.02 21.00
C ASP A 298 -34.82 -35.53 21.26
N HIS A 299 -33.74 -36.32 21.12
CA HIS A 299 -33.76 -37.78 21.29
C HIS A 299 -33.13 -38.27 22.60
N GLN A 300 -32.69 -37.36 23.48
CA GLN A 300 -32.27 -37.74 24.83
C GLN A 300 -33.50 -37.93 25.72
N PRO A 301 -33.77 -39.14 26.27
CA PRO A 301 -34.88 -39.32 27.20
C PRO A 301 -34.67 -38.43 28.43
N PRO A 302 -35.74 -37.86 29.01
CA PRO A 302 -35.62 -37.01 30.19
C PRO A 302 -34.90 -37.80 31.29
N ARG A 303 -33.94 -37.17 31.96
CA ARG A 303 -33.35 -37.72 33.18
C ARG A 303 -34.44 -37.82 34.24
N VAL A 304 -35.14 -38.95 34.26
CA VAL A 304 -36.03 -39.30 35.37
C VAL A 304 -35.13 -39.63 36.55
N SER A 305 -34.97 -38.66 37.46
CA SER A 305 -34.47 -38.95 38.80
C SER A 305 -35.56 -39.74 39.53
N LEU A 306 -35.45 -41.07 39.44
CA LEU A 306 -36.20 -42.03 40.24
C LEU A 306 -36.03 -41.71 41.74
N LYS A 307 -37.10 -41.23 42.36
CA LYS A 307 -37.32 -41.36 43.81
C LYS A 307 -37.47 -42.85 44.14
N PHE A 308 -36.51 -43.42 44.83
CA PHE A 308 -36.63 -44.63 45.66
C PHE A 308 -35.92 -44.24 46.97
N MET A 309 -36.59 -43.84 48.06
CA MET A 309 -37.49 -44.60 48.92
C MET A 309 -37.00 -46.02 49.17
N HIS A 310 -36.19 -46.16 50.22
CA HIS A 310 -36.06 -47.41 50.96
C HIS A 310 -36.18 -47.10 52.46
N LEU A 311 -37.35 -47.46 53.00
CA LEU A 311 -37.47 -47.93 54.37
C LEU A 311 -36.68 -49.24 54.50
N GLY A 312 -36.06 -49.41 55.67
CA GLY A 312 -35.37 -50.60 56.15
C GLY A 312 -34.78 -50.30 57.51
#